data_AF-A0A7S0IC36-F1
#
_entry.id   AF-A0A7S0IC36-F1
#
_cell.length_a   1.000
_cell.length_b   1.000
_cell.length_c   1.000
_cell.angle_alpha   90.00
_cell.angle_beta   90.00
_cell.angle_gamma   90.00
#
_symmetry.space_group_name_H-M   'P 1'
#
loop_
_entity.id
_entity.type
_entity.pdbx_description
1 polymer ?
#
loop_
_entity_poly.entity_id
_entity_poly.type
_entity_poly.pdbx_seq_one_letter_code
_entity_poly.pdbx_strand_id
1 'polypeptide(L)'
;HQQGGYGSDPYGGGDEFESEAAPEESEEAASRDELDNCVGPILQHVDTVVRGLRRVVPQRRALVGVLRGLWDSLGAEALKFVEEDLRQRSSWRLRLMATGAVDNISTAIVGAIRDALGHDVKEKDFEPPMPVRKLTDFIEGTASDSVSVF
;
A
#
# COMPACT_ATOMS: atom_id res chain seq x y z
N HIS A 1 4.56 48.04 -62.61
CA HIS A 1 3.45 48.10 -61.63
C HIS A 1 3.53 46.83 -60.78
N GLN A 2 3.98 46.90 -59.51
CA GLN A 2 3.16 46.90 -58.26
C GLN A 2 2.11 45.75 -58.23
N GLN A 3 1.89 44.94 -57.18
CA GLN A 3 2.27 44.89 -55.76
C GLN A 3 1.66 43.59 -55.11
N GLY A 4 2.20 43.15 -53.96
CA GLY A 4 1.53 42.38 -52.86
C GLY A 4 1.33 40.87 -53.05
N GLY A 5 1.41 39.97 -52.04
CA GLY A 5 1.60 40.07 -50.59
C GLY A 5 0.81 38.93 -49.88
N TYR A 6 1.37 38.38 -48.78
CA TYR A 6 0.79 37.41 -47.81
C TYR A 6 0.65 35.95 -48.29
N GLY A 7 1.09 34.89 -47.61
CA GLY A 7 1.50 34.69 -46.22
C GLY A 7 0.35 34.08 -45.40
N SER A 8 0.29 32.75 -45.27
CA SER A 8 -0.21 31.99 -44.11
C SER A 8 -0.53 30.53 -44.49
N ASP A 9 0.27 29.58 -44.00
CA ASP A 9 -0.15 28.18 -43.81
C ASP A 9 -1.17 28.14 -42.67
N PRO A 10 -2.39 27.63 -42.87
CA PRO A 10 -3.30 27.35 -41.78
C PRO A 10 -3.23 25.86 -41.43
N TYR A 11 -3.33 25.57 -40.13
CA TYR A 11 -3.40 24.23 -39.51
C TYR A 11 -2.05 23.60 -39.14
N GLY A 12 -1.33 24.30 -38.26
CA GLY A 12 -0.84 23.64 -37.05
C GLY A 12 -2.04 23.26 -36.19
N GLY A 13 -2.27 21.96 -36.03
CA GLY A 13 -3.15 21.39 -35.02
C GLY A 13 -2.31 20.36 -34.29
N GLY A 14 -1.72 20.75 -33.17
CA GLY A 14 -1.20 19.79 -32.23
C GLY A 14 -2.39 19.03 -31.68
N ASP A 15 -2.47 17.74 -31.97
CA ASP A 15 -3.26 16.80 -31.17
C ASP A 15 -2.56 16.70 -29.81
N GLU A 16 -2.76 17.72 -28.96
CA GLU A 16 -2.68 17.55 -27.53
C GLU A 16 -3.90 16.73 -27.15
N PHE A 17 -3.73 15.40 -27.16
CA PHE A 17 -4.60 14.49 -26.43
C PHE A 17 -4.50 14.88 -24.95
N GLU A 18 -5.31 15.85 -24.52
CA GLU A 18 -5.70 15.95 -23.12
C GLU A 18 -6.50 14.67 -22.84
N SER A 19 -5.80 13.66 -22.31
CA SER A 19 -6.43 12.50 -21.71
C SER A 19 -7.19 13.01 -20.49
N GLU A 20 -8.46 13.35 -20.68
CA GLU A 20 -9.41 13.56 -19.60
C GLU A 20 -9.50 12.23 -18.85
N ALA A 21 -8.68 12.09 -17.80
CA ALA A 21 -8.62 10.90 -16.97
C ALA A 21 -10.06 10.57 -16.54
N ALA A 22 -10.49 9.34 -16.83
CA ALA A 22 -11.87 8.94 -16.62
C ALA A 22 -12.23 9.15 -15.14
N PRO A 23 -13.49 9.52 -14.81
CA PRO A 23 -13.90 9.81 -13.43
C PRO A 23 -13.56 8.68 -12.43
N GLU A 24 -13.50 7.43 -12.88
CA GLU A 24 -13.06 6.28 -12.08
C GLU A 24 -11.57 6.36 -11.69
N GLU A 25 -10.67 6.79 -12.58
CA GLU A 25 -9.24 6.98 -12.27
C GLU A 25 -9.03 8.09 -11.24
N SER A 26 -9.89 9.12 -11.25
CA SER A 26 -9.84 10.22 -10.27
C SER A 26 -10.32 9.81 -8.87
N GLU A 27 -11.32 8.93 -8.77
CA GLU A 27 -11.83 8.43 -7.48
C GLU A 27 -10.90 7.38 -6.85
N GLU A 28 -10.29 6.53 -7.66
CA GLU A 28 -9.25 5.59 -7.23
C GLU A 28 -8.00 6.32 -6.74
N ALA A 29 -7.57 7.38 -7.44
CA ALA A 29 -6.46 8.22 -7.03
C ALA A 29 -6.74 8.91 -5.68
N ALA A 30 -7.93 9.49 -5.50
CA ALA A 30 -8.33 10.12 -4.23
C ALA A 30 -8.39 9.11 -3.07
N SER A 31 -8.82 7.87 -3.34
CA SER A 31 -8.86 6.80 -2.34
C SER A 31 -7.46 6.31 -1.96
N ARG A 32 -6.52 6.26 -2.91
CA ARG A 32 -5.10 5.99 -2.64
C ARG A 32 -4.46 7.10 -1.82
N ASP A 33 -4.72 8.37 -2.15
CA ASP A 33 -4.19 9.51 -1.40
C ASP A 33 -4.68 9.51 0.05
N GLU A 34 -5.95 9.15 0.30
CA GLU A 34 -6.47 9.00 1.66
C GLU A 34 -5.75 7.87 2.42
N LEU A 35 -5.56 6.72 1.78
CA LEU A 35 -4.83 5.60 2.38
C LEU A 35 -3.39 6.02 2.72
N ASP A 36 -2.70 6.66 1.78
CA ASP A 36 -1.31 7.09 1.96
C ASP A 36 -1.20 8.13 3.09
N ASN A 37 -2.17 9.05 3.22
CA ASN A 37 -2.23 10.00 4.32
C ASN A 37 -2.46 9.33 5.69
N CYS A 38 -3.32 8.30 5.75
CA CYS A 38 -3.56 7.53 6.97
C CYS A 38 -2.36 6.67 7.36
N VAL A 39 -1.70 6.06 6.38
CA VAL A 39 -0.67 5.03 6.58
C VAL A 39 0.72 5.65 6.72
N GLY A 40 0.97 6.81 6.13
CA GLY A 40 2.24 7.53 6.16
C GLY A 40 2.86 7.66 7.55
N PRO A 41 2.12 8.15 8.58
CA PRO A 41 2.64 8.23 9.95
C PRO A 41 3.02 6.88 10.55
N ILE A 42 2.29 5.82 10.22
CA ILE A 42 2.58 4.46 10.69
C ILE A 42 3.86 3.94 10.02
N LEU A 43 4.01 4.12 8.72
CA LEU A 43 5.22 3.73 8.00
C LEU A 43 6.45 4.48 8.48
N GLN A 44 6.31 5.77 8.78
CA GLN A 44 7.39 6.57 9.37
C GLN A 44 7.80 6.04 10.74
N HIS A 45 6.83 5.63 11.57
CA HIS A 45 7.10 5.01 12.85
C HIS A 45 7.83 3.65 12.68
N VAL A 46 7.34 2.80 11.76
CA VAL A 46 7.97 1.51 11.44
C VAL A 46 9.42 1.71 10.98
N ASP A 47 9.69 2.64 10.06
CA ASP A 47 11.06 2.95 9.61
C ASP A 47 11.95 3.42 10.78
N THR A 48 11.43 4.27 11.66
CA THR A 48 12.16 4.74 12.84
C THR A 48 12.53 3.58 13.77
N VAL A 49 11.57 2.69 14.06
CA VAL A 49 11.78 1.52 14.90
C VAL A 49 12.77 0.56 14.25
N VAL A 50 12.62 0.26 12.96
CA VAL A 50 13.53 -0.61 12.19
C VAL A 50 14.97 -0.09 12.25
N ARG A 51 15.17 1.22 12.02
CA ARG A 51 16.50 1.85 12.09
C ARG A 51 17.09 1.76 13.50
N GLY A 52 16.28 1.95 14.54
CA GLY A 52 16.69 1.77 15.93
C GLY A 52 17.13 0.34 16.22
N LEU A 53 16.28 -0.63 15.86
CA LEU A 53 16.52 -2.06 16.05
C LEU A 53 17.81 -2.54 15.35
N ARG A 54 18.08 -2.06 14.14
CA ARG A 54 19.32 -2.36 13.41
C ARG A 54 20.58 -1.92 14.15
N ARG A 55 20.50 -0.82 14.92
CA ARG A 55 21.65 -0.31 15.70
C ARG A 55 21.85 -1.09 16.99
N VAL A 56 20.78 -1.55 17.62
CA VAL A 56 20.83 -2.19 18.95
C VAL A 56 20.89 -3.72 18.91
N VAL A 57 20.44 -4.36 17.83
CA VAL A 57 20.44 -5.82 17.67
C VAL A 57 21.53 -6.23 16.67
N PRO A 58 22.75 -6.54 17.11
CA PRO A 58 23.87 -6.87 16.21
C PRO A 58 23.69 -8.21 15.49
N GLN A 59 22.91 -9.12 16.06
CA GLN A 59 22.67 -10.44 15.48
C GLN A 59 21.51 -10.40 14.48
N ARG A 60 21.84 -10.51 13.18
CA ARG A 60 20.88 -10.41 12.06
C ARG A 60 19.64 -11.30 12.21
N ARG A 61 19.80 -12.55 12.64
CA ARG A 61 18.67 -13.48 12.82
C ARG A 61 17.78 -13.13 14.01
N ALA A 62 18.36 -12.61 15.09
CA ALA A 62 17.59 -12.10 16.21
C ALA A 62 16.78 -10.87 15.78
N LEU A 63 17.39 -9.96 15.00
CA LEU A 63 16.71 -8.81 14.41
C LEU A 63 15.50 -9.24 13.57
N VAL A 64 15.64 -10.27 12.73
CA VAL A 64 14.50 -10.80 11.95
C VAL A 64 13.39 -11.32 12.85
N GLY A 65 13.72 -12.01 13.95
CA GLY A 65 12.73 -12.43 14.94
C GLY A 65 11.94 -11.25 15.52
N VAL A 66 12.63 -10.15 15.85
CA VAL A 66 11.99 -8.93 16.36
C VAL A 66 11.14 -8.25 15.29
N LEU A 67 11.63 -8.13 14.05
CA LEU A 67 10.89 -7.56 12.94
C LEU A 67 9.62 -8.35 12.62
N ARG A 68 9.68 -9.69 12.68
CA ARG A 68 8.51 -10.55 12.53
C ARG A 68 7.52 -10.39 13.69
N GLY A 69 8.00 -10.19 14.91
CA GLY A 69 7.16 -9.88 16.07
C GLY A 69 6.44 -8.53 15.93
N LEU A 70 7.13 -7.50 15.41
CA LEU A 70 6.51 -6.21 15.10
C LEU A 70 5.42 -6.36 14.03
N TRP A 71 5.70 -7.14 12.97
CA TRP A 71 4.76 -7.44 11.91
C TRP A 71 3.49 -8.13 12.44
N ASP A 72 3.68 -9.14 13.28
CA ASP A 72 2.58 -9.88 13.92
C ASP A 72 1.74 -8.96 14.81
N SER A 73 2.37 -8.13 15.63
CA SER A 73 1.68 -7.21 16.52
C SER A 73 0.85 -6.16 15.77
N LEU A 74 1.40 -5.55 14.71
CA LEU A 74 0.68 -4.57 13.91
C LEU A 74 -0.48 -5.22 13.14
N GLY A 75 -0.26 -6.41 12.59
CA GLY A 75 -1.32 -7.20 11.96
C GLY A 75 -2.43 -7.60 12.93
N ALA A 76 -2.10 -7.94 14.18
CA ALA A 76 -3.08 -8.30 15.21
C ALA A 76 -3.99 -7.12 15.59
N GLU A 77 -3.44 -5.92 15.76
CA GLU A 77 -4.24 -4.72 16.03
C GLU A 77 -5.16 -4.37 14.87
N ALA A 78 -4.67 -4.46 13.63
CA ALA A 78 -5.50 -4.22 12.45
C ALA A 78 -6.60 -5.29 12.29
N LEU A 79 -6.28 -6.57 12.53
CA LEU A 79 -7.28 -7.65 12.48
C LEU A 79 -8.37 -7.43 13.53
N LYS A 80 -7.98 -7.11 14.76
CA LYS A 80 -8.92 -6.79 15.84
C LYS A 80 -9.82 -5.62 15.47
N PHE A 81 -9.26 -4.57 14.85
CA PHE A 81 -10.05 -3.44 14.35
C PHE A 81 -11.08 -3.89 13.32
N VAL A 82 -10.68 -4.67 12.32
CA VAL A 82 -11.60 -5.18 11.28
C VAL A 82 -12.69 -6.08 11.87
N GLU A 83 -12.34 -6.98 12.78
CA GLU A 83 -13.30 -7.87 13.46
C GLU A 83 -14.32 -7.08 14.28
N GLU A 84 -13.88 -6.05 15.01
CA GLU A 84 -14.77 -5.18 15.78
C GLU A 84 -15.64 -4.29 14.87
N ASP A 85 -15.08 -3.78 13.78
CA ASP A 85 -15.80 -3.00 12.76
C ASP A 85 -16.93 -3.82 12.12
N LEU A 86 -16.67 -5.09 11.78
CA LEU A 86 -17.68 -6.03 11.30
C LEU A 86 -18.79 -6.25 12.33
N ARG A 87 -18.43 -6.41 13.60
CA ARG A 87 -19.39 -6.59 14.70
C ARG A 87 -20.31 -5.38 14.85
N GLN A 88 -19.78 -4.18 14.63
CA GLN A 88 -20.52 -2.92 14.72
C GLN A 88 -21.26 -2.55 13.42
N ARG A 89 -21.09 -3.32 12.34
CA ARG A 89 -21.60 -3.02 10.98
C ARG A 89 -21.13 -1.67 10.45
N SER A 90 -19.89 -1.35 10.74
CA SER A 90 -19.25 -0.12 10.29
C SER A 90 -18.85 -0.17 8.81
N SER A 91 -18.22 0.91 8.33
CA SER A 91 -17.96 1.19 6.92
C SER A 91 -16.95 0.24 6.28
N TRP A 92 -17.32 -0.34 5.13
CA TRP A 92 -16.41 -1.12 4.27
C TRP A 92 -15.12 -0.35 3.93
N ARG A 93 -15.21 0.97 3.77
CA ARG A 93 -14.05 1.84 3.53
C ARG A 93 -13.03 1.74 4.67
N LEU A 94 -13.45 1.70 5.93
CA LEU A 94 -12.53 1.59 7.07
C LEU A 94 -11.82 0.23 7.09
N ARG A 95 -12.52 -0.83 6.69
CA ARG A 95 -11.92 -2.17 6.55
C ARG A 95 -10.88 -2.20 5.44
N LEU A 96 -11.19 -1.64 4.27
CA LEU A 96 -10.23 -1.50 3.17
C LEU A 96 -9.01 -0.66 3.56
N MET A 97 -9.21 0.41 4.33
CA MET A 97 -8.11 1.24 4.83
C MET A 97 -7.21 0.46 5.79
N ALA A 98 -7.80 -0.30 6.72
CA ALA A 98 -7.04 -1.14 7.64
C ALA A 98 -6.25 -2.24 6.92
N THR A 99 -6.84 -2.87 5.91
CA THR A 99 -6.17 -3.91 5.12
C THR A 99 -5.06 -3.33 4.24
N GLY A 100 -5.31 -2.24 3.53
CA GLY A 100 -4.30 -1.54 2.72
C GLY A 100 -3.14 -1.02 3.58
N ALA A 101 -3.41 -0.58 4.81
CA ALA A 101 -2.37 -0.21 5.76
C ALA A 101 -1.46 -1.39 6.10
N VAL A 102 -2.04 -2.57 6.34
CA VAL A 102 -1.29 -3.79 6.66
C VAL A 102 -0.46 -4.26 5.48
N ASP A 103 -0.94 -4.12 4.24
CA ASP A 103 -0.15 -4.44 3.05
C ASP A 103 1.09 -3.55 2.95
N ASN A 104 0.93 -2.24 3.08
CA ASN A 104 2.04 -1.27 3.06
C ASN A 104 3.05 -1.53 4.19
N ILE A 105 2.57 -1.83 5.41
CA ILE A 105 3.43 -2.21 6.54
C ILE A 105 4.19 -3.51 6.25
N SER A 106 3.51 -4.50 5.66
CA SER A 106 4.09 -5.79 5.28
C SER A 106 5.24 -5.58 4.29
N THR A 107 5.04 -4.74 3.25
CA THR A 107 6.09 -4.37 2.31
C THR A 107 7.29 -3.74 3.00
N ALA A 108 7.06 -2.78 3.91
CA ALA A 108 8.13 -2.12 4.64
C ALA A 108 8.93 -3.11 5.52
N ILE A 109 8.26 -4.02 6.23
CA ILE A 109 8.93 -5.00 7.09
C ILE A 109 9.66 -6.06 6.26
N VAL A 110 9.09 -6.54 5.16
CA VAL A 110 9.75 -7.48 4.24
C VAL A 110 11.01 -6.84 3.66
N GLY A 111 10.95 -5.57 3.25
CA GLY A 111 12.13 -4.80 2.85
C GLY A 111 13.17 -4.72 3.96
N ALA A 112 12.73 -4.46 5.20
CA ALA A 112 13.62 -4.38 6.34
C ALA A 112 14.35 -5.71 6.64
N ILE A 113 13.66 -6.84 6.48
CA ILE A 113 14.20 -8.21 6.62
C ILE A 113 15.19 -8.51 5.49
N ARG A 114 14.85 -8.15 4.24
CA ARG A 114 15.74 -8.32 3.08
C ARG A 114 17.08 -7.62 3.30
N ASP A 115 17.05 -6.36 3.68
CA ASP A 115 18.27 -5.59 3.97
C ASP A 115 19.09 -6.19 5.11
N ALA A 116 18.43 -6.70 6.15
CA ALA A 116 19.10 -7.25 7.32
C ALA A 116 19.84 -8.56 7.02
N LEU A 117 19.29 -9.38 6.11
CA LEU A 117 19.83 -10.71 5.79
C LEU A 117 20.65 -10.74 4.49
N GLY A 118 20.38 -9.85 3.53
CA GLY A 118 20.98 -9.87 2.20
C GLY A 118 20.81 -11.24 1.53
N HIS A 119 21.91 -11.88 1.17
CA HIS A 119 21.92 -13.20 0.52
C HIS A 119 21.51 -14.36 1.45
N ASP A 120 21.43 -14.16 2.76
CA ASP A 120 21.05 -15.22 3.71
C ASP A 120 19.52 -15.44 3.78
N VAL A 121 18.73 -14.68 3.03
CA VAL A 121 17.27 -14.72 3.14
C VAL A 121 16.70 -16.09 2.80
N LYS A 122 15.67 -16.51 3.53
CA LYS A 122 14.92 -17.76 3.29
C LYS A 122 13.46 -17.43 3.07
N GLU A 123 12.75 -18.27 2.31
CA GLU A 123 11.31 -18.07 2.03
C GLU A 123 10.49 -17.89 3.31
N LYS A 124 10.75 -18.71 4.33
CA LYS A 124 10.08 -18.62 5.64
C LYS A 124 10.26 -17.27 6.34
N ASP A 125 11.31 -16.51 6.03
CA ASP A 125 11.53 -15.21 6.64
C ASP A 125 10.46 -14.20 6.18
N PHE A 126 9.83 -14.45 5.03
CA PHE A 126 8.75 -13.64 4.45
C PHE A 126 7.36 -14.23 4.65
N GLU A 127 7.23 -15.39 5.29
CA GLU A 127 5.91 -15.96 5.55
C GLU A 127 5.11 -15.01 6.45
N PRO A 128 3.95 -14.50 6.01
CA PRO A 128 3.20 -13.53 6.79
C PRO A 128 2.73 -14.12 8.12
N PRO A 129 2.79 -13.37 9.22
CA PRO A 129 2.21 -13.79 10.49
C PRO A 129 0.71 -14.08 10.37
N MET A 130 0.19 -14.93 11.27
CA MET A 130 -1.20 -15.40 11.21
C MET A 130 -2.24 -14.27 11.14
N PRO A 131 -2.14 -13.16 11.90
CA PRO A 131 -3.11 -12.08 11.80
C PRO A 131 -3.14 -11.42 10.41
N VAL A 132 -1.97 -11.27 9.80
CA VAL A 132 -1.82 -10.69 8.45
C VAL A 132 -2.44 -11.62 7.42
N ARG A 133 -2.18 -12.92 7.50
CA ARG A 133 -2.80 -13.92 6.62
C ARG A 133 -4.33 -13.87 6.67
N LYS A 134 -4.92 -13.80 7.87
CA LYS A 134 -6.37 -13.67 8.05
C LYS A 134 -6.94 -12.41 7.39
N LEU A 135 -6.22 -11.30 7.47
CA LEU A 135 -6.62 -10.07 6.81
C LEU A 135 -6.58 -10.21 5.29
N THR A 136 -5.52 -10.82 4.74
CA THR A 136 -5.43 -11.13 3.31
C THR A 136 -6.57 -12.04 2.86
N ASP A 137 -6.81 -13.15 3.58
CA ASP A 137 -7.91 -14.08 3.29
C ASP A 137 -9.28 -13.38 3.35
N PHE A 138 -9.46 -12.44 4.28
CA PHE A 138 -10.69 -11.65 4.39
C PHE A 138 -10.93 -10.78 3.16
N ILE A 139 -9.89 -10.11 2.64
CA ILE A 139 -9.97 -9.30 1.41
C ILE A 139 -10.28 -10.20 0.21
N GLU A 140 -9.55 -11.31 0.06
CA GLU A 140 -9.71 -12.21 -1.09
C GLU A 140 -11.09 -12.86 -1.11
N GLY A 141 -11.59 -13.30 0.05
CA GLY A 141 -12.93 -13.89 0.18
C GLY A 141 -14.05 -12.87 -0.07
N THR A 142 -13.88 -11.62 0.34
CA THR A 142 -14.87 -10.56 0.09
C THR A 142 -14.82 -10.05 -1.35
N ALA A 143 -13.63 -10.00 -1.97
CA ALA A 143 -13.47 -9.68 -3.39
C ALA A 143 -14.22 -10.68 -4.28
N SER A 144 -14.20 -11.98 -3.94
CA SER A 144 -14.97 -13.00 -4.66
C SER A 144 -16.50 -12.84 -4.53
N ASP A 145 -17.00 -12.35 -3.40
CA ASP A 145 -18.43 -12.09 -3.21
C ASP A 145 -18.90 -10.81 -3.93
N SER A 146 -18.00 -9.83 -4.15
CA SER A 146 -18.32 -8.57 -4.83
C SER A 146 -18.37 -8.65 -6.37
N VAL A 147 -17.86 -9.72 -6.99
CA VAL A 147 -17.90 -9.91 -8.46
C VAL A 147 -19.26 -10.51 -8.92
N SER A 148 -20.17 -10.84 -7.99
CA SER A 148 -21.46 -11.50 -8.27
C SER A 148 -22.69 -10.56 -8.26
N VAL A 149 -22.52 -9.25 -8.49
CA VAL A 149 -23.67 -8.35 -8.65
C VAL A 149 -23.59 -7.59 -9.97
N PHE A 150 -23.74 -8.33 -11.07
CA PHE A 150 -24.31 -7.85 -12.33
C PHE A 150 -24.99 -9.01 -13.07
#